data_AF-A0A9W8Q945-F1
#
_entry.id   AF-A0A9W8Q945-F1
#
_cell.length_a   1.000
_cell.length_b   1.000
_cell.length_c   1.000
_cell.angle_alpha   90.00
_cell.angle_beta   90.00
_cell.angle_gamma   90.00
#
_symmetry.space_group_name_H-M   'P 1'
#
loop_
_entity.id
_entity.type
_entity.pdbx_description
1 polymer ?
#
loop_
_entity_poly.entity_id
_entity_poly.type
_entity_poly.pdbx_seq_one_letter_code
_entity_poly.pdbx_strand_id
1 'polypeptide(L)'
;MNAIRSAASIEKQEGHRHVRIHPECPLCGCYFEVGEPMIALLGNRSNSTCQVIDASAFPIAIYCNQKPGTPWTFCQLPKCAKCTAELESVTVHQDCFQIFLQQTRAHKHITAYNLWHAAHARYPWRGFWPLPQTILDEDAVSLAMTHAAANWHMPLDMLPNELLLLVCENLRHGVFWRHILAKEFIRKLVAEANNIDSVERLGQISASFKFGLGRLYLQKGMRSLRSWDTPGPPVLPDHQFSPELQPICPRLGTIETQNSFGITFFISSGSIAAIHAHTTQAPSAYSCFQRLNPVKKKWVAWIFVPTRGGIEKFGFRSPLLPPGVVLPHFAGSLLLHMNISGEVVLGPYLHYGMDVWMEDDPTTLIHGISRMGAVYPLGTPPHNEEGEEVEVLYQNPMSLSPPFEHAYFSHAQLDDVASVEIYHDKALRICRGVVVRKTKYLRPGTRVERDSVDIECSTNAEHDHPEDDWACCKFPSRLEWWFTSEESRISFTPGQKGCM
;
A
#
# COMPACT_ATOMS: atom_id res chain seq x y z
N MET A 1 5.21 58.06 -47.65
CA MET A 1 4.38 56.87 -47.37
C MET A 1 5.18 55.96 -46.44
N ASN A 2 4.89 56.04 -45.14
CA ASN A 2 5.52 55.22 -44.10
C ASN A 2 4.62 54.03 -43.80
N ALA A 3 5.12 52.81 -43.97
CA ALA A 3 4.46 51.59 -43.54
C ALA A 3 4.84 51.30 -42.08
N ILE A 4 3.82 51.27 -41.23
CA ILE A 4 3.92 51.05 -39.79
C ILE A 4 4.14 49.56 -39.52
N ARG A 5 5.22 49.26 -38.79
CA ARG A 5 5.46 47.97 -38.12
C ARG A 5 4.37 47.74 -37.07
N SER A 6 3.63 46.64 -37.20
CA SER A 6 2.83 46.06 -36.12
C SER A 6 3.57 44.85 -35.57
N ALA A 7 3.75 44.87 -34.24
CA ALA A 7 4.63 44.01 -33.47
C ALA A 7 4.17 42.54 -33.47
N ALA A 8 5.14 41.65 -33.67
CA ALA A 8 5.01 40.23 -33.34
C ALA A 8 4.79 40.11 -31.82
N SER A 9 3.59 39.66 -31.43
CA SER A 9 3.36 39.12 -30.10
C SER A 9 4.14 37.82 -29.98
N ILE A 10 5.18 37.84 -29.16
CA ILE A 10 5.92 36.68 -28.70
C ILE A 10 4.93 35.74 -28.01
N GLU A 11 4.47 34.71 -28.71
CA GLU A 11 3.85 33.54 -28.09
C GLU A 11 4.89 32.94 -27.13
N LYS A 12 4.70 33.16 -25.84
CA LYS A 12 5.40 32.39 -24.81
C LYS A 12 5.08 30.92 -25.08
N GLN A 13 6.12 30.11 -25.28
CA GLN A 13 6.00 28.65 -25.24
C GLN A 13 5.35 28.26 -23.91
N GLU A 14 4.03 28.01 -23.92
CA GLU A 14 3.32 27.48 -22.76
C GLU A 14 3.88 26.08 -22.50
N GLY A 15 4.55 25.92 -21.35
CA GLY A 15 5.08 24.63 -20.94
C GLY A 15 3.98 23.57 -20.86
N HIS A 16 4.37 22.29 -20.94
CA HIS A 16 3.44 21.17 -20.90
C HIS A 16 2.49 21.23 -19.69
N ARG A 17 1.19 21.08 -19.97
CA ARG A 17 0.12 21.09 -18.98
C ARG A 17 0.00 19.76 -18.29
N HIS A 18 -0.05 19.77 -16.97
CA HIS A 18 -0.07 18.55 -16.17
C HIS A 18 -1.50 18.03 -15.97
N VAL A 19 -1.71 16.76 -16.30
CA VAL A 19 -2.95 16.02 -16.04
C VAL A 19 -2.66 14.95 -14.99
N ARG A 20 -3.39 14.97 -13.87
CA ARG A 20 -3.21 13.93 -12.85
C ARG A 20 -3.87 12.63 -13.31
N ILE A 21 -3.11 11.54 -13.25
CA ILE A 21 -3.60 10.20 -13.51
C ILE A 21 -3.86 9.50 -12.19
N HIS A 22 -5.09 9.04 -12.02
CA HIS A 22 -5.56 8.33 -10.85
C HIS A 22 -5.47 6.82 -11.05
N PRO A 23 -5.09 6.06 -10.00
CA PRO A 23 -4.85 4.62 -10.08
C PRO A 23 -6.12 3.77 -10.10
N GLU A 24 -7.28 4.37 -9.89
CA GLU A 24 -8.57 3.71 -9.79
C GLU A 24 -9.58 4.45 -10.67
N CYS A 25 -10.38 3.70 -11.43
CA CYS A 25 -11.45 4.27 -12.22
C CYS A 25 -12.68 4.51 -11.33
N PRO A 26 -13.21 5.74 -11.26
CA PRO A 26 -14.33 6.04 -10.38
C PRO A 26 -15.67 5.43 -10.81
N LEU A 27 -15.80 4.99 -12.07
CA LEU A 27 -17.03 4.39 -12.59
C LEU A 27 -17.19 2.95 -12.12
N CYS A 28 -16.11 2.16 -12.25
CA CYS A 28 -16.14 0.75 -11.87
C CYS A 28 -15.49 0.46 -10.51
N GLY A 29 -14.70 1.40 -9.96
CA GLY A 29 -13.93 1.19 -8.73
C GLY A 29 -12.76 0.21 -8.88
N CYS A 30 -12.51 -0.28 -10.10
CA CYS A 30 -11.37 -1.14 -10.38
C CYS A 30 -10.09 -0.30 -10.50
N TYR A 31 -8.99 -0.87 -10.03
CA TYR A 31 -7.66 -0.33 -10.30
C TYR A 31 -7.29 -0.49 -11.76
N PHE A 32 -6.47 0.43 -12.27
CA PHE A 32 -5.81 0.26 -13.55
C PHE A 32 -4.64 -0.72 -13.42
N GLU A 33 -4.58 -1.66 -14.36
CA GLU A 33 -3.39 -2.47 -14.63
C GLU A 33 -2.46 -1.76 -15.63
N VAL A 34 -1.18 -2.09 -15.58
CA VAL A 34 -0.19 -1.49 -16.49
C VAL A 34 -0.54 -1.87 -17.93
N GLY A 35 -0.56 -0.87 -18.80
CA GLY A 35 -0.94 -1.05 -20.21
C GLY A 35 -2.43 -0.87 -20.49
N GLU A 36 -3.29 -0.77 -19.47
CA GLU A 36 -4.72 -0.58 -19.70
C GLU A 36 -5.02 0.80 -20.31
N PRO A 37 -5.83 0.87 -21.38
CA PRO A 37 -6.21 2.14 -21.98
C PRO A 37 -7.06 3.01 -21.05
N MET A 38 -6.75 4.30 -21.00
CA MET A 38 -7.35 5.24 -20.06
C MET A 38 -7.74 6.57 -20.71
N ILE A 39 -8.80 7.17 -20.19
CA ILE A 39 -9.29 8.50 -20.56
C ILE A 39 -9.19 9.40 -19.33
N ALA A 40 -8.65 10.60 -19.51
CA ALA A 40 -8.66 11.63 -18.48
C ALA A 40 -9.74 12.66 -18.78
N LEU A 41 -10.57 12.95 -17.77
CA LEU A 41 -11.60 13.97 -17.81
C LEU A 41 -11.11 15.17 -17.00
N LEU A 42 -10.92 16.33 -17.62
CA LEU A 42 -10.53 17.58 -16.93
C LEU A 42 -11.74 18.49 -16.84
N GLY A 43 -12.28 18.68 -15.65
CA GLY A 43 -13.45 19.53 -15.45
C GLY A 43 -13.10 20.92 -14.94
N ASN A 44 -13.86 21.89 -15.42
CA ASN A 44 -13.88 23.25 -14.91
C ASN A 44 -15.27 23.56 -14.35
N ARG A 45 -15.34 23.77 -13.04
CA ARG A 45 -16.60 24.02 -12.31
C ARG A 45 -17.16 25.40 -12.60
N SER A 46 -16.32 26.38 -12.93
CA SER A 46 -16.74 27.77 -13.11
C SER A 46 -17.62 27.96 -14.35
N ASN A 47 -17.47 27.08 -15.35
CA ASN A 47 -18.22 27.14 -16.60
C ASN A 47 -18.90 25.81 -16.96
N SER A 48 -18.91 24.85 -16.04
CA SER A 48 -19.47 23.50 -16.24
C SER A 48 -18.96 22.78 -17.50
N THR A 49 -17.69 22.99 -17.87
CA THR A 49 -17.07 22.33 -19.03
C THR A 49 -16.17 21.19 -18.63
N CYS A 50 -16.03 20.19 -19.50
CA CYS A 50 -15.11 19.08 -19.30
C CYS A 50 -14.37 18.75 -20.61
N GLN A 51 -13.05 18.66 -20.53
CA GLN A 51 -12.20 18.20 -21.62
C GLN A 51 -11.95 16.69 -21.47
N VAL A 52 -12.20 15.94 -22.54
CA VAL A 52 -11.93 14.51 -22.62
C VAL A 52 -10.60 14.31 -23.34
N ILE A 53 -9.63 13.72 -22.65
CA ILE A 53 -8.28 13.52 -23.14
C ILE A 53 -7.98 12.03 -23.22
N ASP A 54 -7.55 11.57 -24.40
CA ASP A 54 -6.96 10.24 -24.54
C ASP A 54 -5.61 10.21 -23.81
N ALA A 55 -5.61 9.54 -22.66
CA ALA A 55 -4.47 9.42 -21.78
C ALA A 55 -3.59 8.19 -22.10
N SER A 56 -3.78 7.58 -23.28
CA SER A 56 -3.05 6.40 -23.73
C SER A 56 -3.23 5.23 -22.76
N ALA A 57 -2.14 4.60 -22.32
CA ALA A 57 -2.16 3.43 -21.46
C ALA A 57 -1.62 3.76 -20.06
N PHE A 58 -2.17 3.11 -19.04
CA PHE A 58 -1.74 3.30 -17.66
C PHE A 58 -0.25 2.92 -17.51
N PRO A 59 0.63 3.85 -17.10
CA PRO A 59 2.06 3.64 -17.15
C PRO A 59 2.57 2.75 -16.01
N ILE A 60 3.72 2.13 -16.25
CA ILE A 60 4.36 1.21 -15.30
C ILE A 60 4.84 1.94 -14.04
N ALA A 61 5.55 3.07 -14.17
CA ALA A 61 6.15 3.76 -13.03
C ALA A 61 5.46 5.10 -12.72
N ILE A 62 5.63 5.53 -11.46
CA ILE A 62 5.06 6.77 -10.92
C ILE A 62 5.96 7.94 -11.33
N TYR A 63 5.81 8.41 -12.56
CA TYR A 63 6.52 9.59 -13.06
C TYR A 63 5.59 10.49 -13.87
N CYS A 64 6.12 11.64 -14.28
CA CYS A 64 5.49 12.53 -15.24
C CYS A 64 5.84 12.02 -16.65
N ASN A 65 4.87 11.51 -17.39
CA ASN A 65 5.08 11.05 -18.75
C ASN A 65 4.44 12.05 -19.73
N GLN A 66 5.27 12.72 -20.52
CA GLN A 66 4.79 13.59 -21.58
C GLN A 66 4.39 12.75 -22.79
N LYS A 67 3.16 12.91 -23.27
CA LYS A 67 2.71 12.22 -24.49
C LYS A 67 3.29 12.95 -25.72
N PRO A 68 4.10 12.29 -26.55
CA PRO A 68 4.70 12.90 -27.73
C PRO A 68 3.64 13.54 -28.64
N GLY A 69 3.94 14.73 -29.17
CA GLY A 69 3.03 15.45 -30.08
C GLY A 69 1.79 16.05 -29.40
N THR A 70 1.72 16.06 -28.07
CA THR A 70 0.62 16.68 -27.32
C THR A 70 1.13 17.68 -26.27
N PRO A 71 0.31 18.65 -25.84
CA PRO A 71 0.69 19.56 -24.76
C PRO A 71 0.61 18.91 -23.36
N TRP A 72 0.26 17.62 -23.28
CA TRP A 72 -0.12 16.98 -22.03
C TRP A 72 1.02 16.17 -21.40
N THR A 73 1.21 16.39 -20.11
CA THR A 73 2.05 15.57 -19.24
C THR A 73 1.18 14.85 -18.23
N PHE A 74 1.13 13.52 -18.35
CA PHE A 74 0.38 12.65 -17.45
C PHE A 74 1.20 12.37 -16.19
N CYS A 75 0.65 12.69 -15.02
CA CYS A 75 1.40 12.72 -13.78
C CYS A 75 0.71 11.88 -12.70
N GLN A 76 1.45 10.95 -12.10
CA GLN A 76 0.99 10.17 -10.94
C GLN A 76 1.61 10.63 -9.61
N LEU A 77 2.42 11.69 -9.61
CA LEU A 77 3.09 12.18 -8.41
C LEU A 77 2.07 12.81 -7.44
N PRO A 78 1.90 12.28 -6.21
CA PRO A 78 0.86 12.74 -5.28
C PRO A 78 0.94 14.24 -4.94
N LYS A 79 2.15 14.79 -4.85
CA LYS A 79 2.43 16.19 -4.48
C LYS A 79 2.95 17.05 -5.64
N CYS A 80 2.62 16.71 -6.90
CA CYS A 80 3.06 17.53 -8.04
C CYS A 80 2.46 18.93 -7.99
N ALA A 81 3.29 19.96 -7.77
CA ALA A 81 2.87 21.36 -7.72
C ALA A 81 2.18 21.82 -9.02
N LYS A 82 2.65 21.34 -10.17
CA LYS A 82 2.02 21.63 -11.48
C LYS A 82 0.60 21.07 -11.59
N CYS A 83 0.35 19.85 -11.09
CA CYS A 83 -1.02 19.30 -11.02
C CYS A 83 -1.91 20.07 -10.04
N THR A 84 -1.34 20.63 -8.97
CA THR A 84 -2.10 21.43 -7.99
C THR A 84 -2.53 22.77 -8.58
N ALA A 85 -1.79 23.31 -9.55
CA ALA A 85 -2.13 24.56 -10.23
C ALA A 85 -3.11 24.37 -11.42
N GLU A 86 -3.24 23.16 -11.95
CA GLU A 86 -4.07 22.85 -13.13
C GLU A 86 -5.55 22.57 -12.80
N LEU A 87 -6.37 22.25 -13.80
CA LEU A 87 -7.72 21.73 -13.57
C LEU A 87 -7.68 20.35 -12.91
N GLU A 88 -8.69 20.03 -12.11
CA GLU A 88 -8.80 18.69 -11.52
C GLU A 88 -9.21 17.67 -12.58
N SER A 89 -8.54 16.53 -12.54
CA SER A 89 -8.80 15.42 -13.45
C SER A 89 -9.41 14.23 -12.73
N VAL A 90 -10.17 13.45 -13.49
CA VAL A 90 -10.60 12.09 -13.16
C VAL A 90 -10.05 11.16 -14.24
N THR A 91 -9.59 9.97 -13.86
CA THR A 91 -9.12 8.96 -14.82
C THR A 91 -10.10 7.80 -14.86
N VAL A 92 -10.59 7.45 -16.06
CA VAL A 92 -11.51 6.34 -16.27
C VAL A 92 -10.92 5.34 -17.26
N HIS A 93 -11.26 4.05 -17.14
CA HIS A 93 -10.93 3.09 -18.19
C HIS A 93 -11.61 3.47 -19.49
N GLN A 94 -10.94 3.22 -20.63
CA GLN A 94 -11.49 3.54 -21.94
C GLN A 94 -12.80 2.79 -22.21
N ASP A 95 -12.89 1.52 -21.83
CA ASP A 95 -14.11 0.70 -21.92
C ASP A 95 -15.24 1.25 -21.04
N CYS A 96 -14.97 1.64 -19.80
CA CYS A 96 -15.93 2.30 -18.91
C CYS A 96 -16.47 3.60 -19.53
N PHE A 97 -15.61 4.39 -20.18
CA PHE A 97 -16.04 5.61 -20.86
C PHE A 97 -16.91 5.31 -22.09
N GLN A 98 -16.59 4.26 -22.86
CA GLN A 98 -17.44 3.82 -23.97
C GLN A 98 -18.82 3.35 -23.49
N ILE A 99 -18.89 2.61 -22.37
CA ILE A 99 -20.16 2.21 -21.75
C ILE A 99 -20.98 3.46 -21.37
N PHE A 100 -20.34 4.47 -20.79
CA PHE A 100 -21.00 5.76 -20.49
C PHE A 100 -21.60 6.41 -21.75
N LEU A 101 -20.83 6.51 -22.84
CA LEU A 101 -21.33 7.10 -24.09
C LEU A 101 -22.50 6.30 -24.68
N GLN A 102 -22.45 4.96 -24.59
CA GLN A 102 -23.51 4.09 -25.08
C GLN A 102 -24.80 4.25 -24.27
N GLN A 103 -24.72 4.25 -22.93
CA GLN A 103 -25.89 4.32 -22.05
C GLN A 103 -26.51 5.72 -21.97
N THR A 104 -25.72 6.77 -22.18
CA THR A 104 -26.22 8.15 -22.16
C THR A 104 -26.61 8.68 -23.55
N ARG A 105 -26.55 7.84 -24.59
CA ARG A 105 -26.88 8.23 -25.97
C ARG A 105 -28.29 8.85 -26.13
N ALA A 106 -29.26 8.36 -25.36
CA ALA A 106 -30.62 8.91 -25.33
C ALA A 106 -30.77 10.15 -24.41
N HIS A 107 -29.82 10.37 -23.50
CA HIS A 107 -29.85 11.41 -22.48
C HIS A 107 -28.89 12.56 -22.83
N LYS A 108 -29.20 13.32 -23.89
CA LYS A 108 -28.30 14.37 -24.44
C LYS A 108 -27.88 15.46 -23.45
N HIS A 109 -28.62 15.66 -22.36
CA HIS A 109 -28.29 16.61 -21.30
C HIS A 109 -27.19 16.09 -20.36
N ILE A 110 -26.91 14.79 -20.36
CA ILE A 110 -25.84 14.17 -19.56
C ILE A 110 -24.56 14.20 -20.39
N THR A 111 -23.61 15.01 -19.95
CA THR A 111 -22.34 15.25 -20.64
C THR A 111 -21.16 14.64 -19.88
N ALA A 112 -19.96 14.68 -20.48
CA ALA A 112 -18.73 14.31 -19.79
C ALA A 112 -18.48 15.15 -18.51
N TYR A 113 -19.03 16.37 -18.43
CA TYR A 113 -18.97 17.16 -17.20
C TYR A 113 -19.81 16.53 -16.08
N ASN A 114 -21.01 16.04 -16.37
CA ASN A 114 -21.83 15.34 -15.37
C ASN A 114 -21.11 14.09 -14.86
N LEU A 115 -20.46 13.33 -15.76
CA LEU A 115 -19.65 12.19 -15.38
C LEU A 115 -18.46 12.58 -14.50
N TRP A 116 -17.70 13.59 -14.92
CA TRP A 116 -16.56 14.11 -14.16
C TRP A 116 -16.99 14.59 -12.77
N HIS A 117 -18.08 15.36 -12.69
CA HIS A 117 -18.60 15.91 -11.45
C HIS A 117 -19.05 14.80 -10.48
N ALA A 118 -19.77 13.81 -11.01
CA ALA A 118 -20.21 12.63 -10.27
C ALA A 118 -19.04 11.79 -9.76
N ALA A 119 -18.09 11.49 -10.64
CA ALA A 119 -16.88 10.77 -10.29
C ALA A 119 -16.05 11.49 -9.22
N HIS A 120 -16.05 12.83 -9.25
CA HIS A 120 -15.36 13.67 -8.27
C HIS A 120 -15.94 13.56 -6.85
N ALA A 121 -17.20 13.15 -6.68
CA ALA A 121 -17.79 12.95 -5.35
C ALA A 121 -17.06 11.87 -4.54
N ARG A 122 -16.36 10.95 -5.22
CA ARG A 122 -15.51 9.93 -4.59
C ARG A 122 -14.24 10.48 -3.96
N TYR A 123 -13.92 11.75 -4.20
CA TYR A 123 -12.73 12.40 -3.69
C TYR A 123 -13.16 13.39 -2.61
N PRO A 124 -12.99 13.06 -1.31
CA PRO A 124 -13.29 13.94 -0.20
C PRO A 124 -12.76 15.36 -0.34
N TRP A 125 -11.58 15.58 -0.90
CA TRP A 125 -11.08 16.91 -1.27
C TRP A 125 -10.07 16.82 -2.41
N ARG A 126 -9.62 17.97 -2.90
CA ARG A 126 -8.62 18.04 -3.97
C ARG A 126 -7.30 17.38 -3.53
N GLY A 127 -6.79 16.50 -4.38
CA GLY A 127 -5.54 15.77 -4.13
C GLY A 127 -5.67 14.56 -3.19
N PHE A 128 -6.86 14.32 -2.64
CA PHE A 128 -7.17 13.09 -1.92
C PHE A 128 -7.27 11.89 -2.87
N TRP A 129 -7.17 10.66 -2.37
CA TRP A 129 -7.36 9.44 -3.17
C TRP A 129 -8.84 9.04 -3.23
N PRO A 130 -9.36 8.49 -4.34
CA PRO A 130 -10.77 8.11 -4.37
C PRO A 130 -11.09 7.14 -3.23
N LEU A 131 -12.22 7.36 -2.55
CA LEU A 131 -12.73 6.42 -1.57
C LEU A 131 -12.99 5.08 -2.27
N PRO A 132 -12.58 3.94 -1.68
CA PRO A 132 -12.85 2.62 -2.26
C PRO A 132 -14.34 2.48 -2.49
N GLN A 133 -14.70 1.93 -3.65
CA GLN A 133 -16.06 1.48 -3.85
C GLN A 133 -16.25 0.28 -2.93
N THR A 134 -17.30 0.30 -2.09
CA THR A 134 -17.80 -0.94 -1.50
C THR A 134 -18.34 -1.75 -2.69
N ILE A 135 -17.47 -2.57 -3.27
CA ILE A 135 -17.73 -3.36 -4.49
C ILE A 135 -18.86 -4.39 -4.26
N LEU A 136 -19.25 -4.59 -3.01
CA LEU A 136 -20.25 -5.56 -2.57
C LEU A 136 -21.35 -4.85 -1.78
N ASP A 137 -22.06 -3.94 -2.45
CA ASP A 137 -23.44 -3.73 -2.05
C ASP A 137 -24.24 -4.94 -2.57
N GLU A 138 -25.19 -5.49 -1.81
CA GLU A 138 -26.02 -6.62 -2.27
C GLU A 138 -26.66 -6.33 -3.63
N ASP A 139 -26.97 -5.05 -3.87
CA ASP A 139 -27.46 -4.50 -5.13
C ASP A 139 -26.52 -4.73 -6.32
N ALA A 140 -25.20 -4.63 -6.14
CA ALA A 140 -24.23 -4.81 -7.23
C ALA A 140 -24.09 -6.28 -7.64
N VAL A 141 -24.16 -7.19 -6.67
CA VAL A 141 -24.18 -8.65 -6.93
C VAL A 141 -25.46 -9.04 -7.64
N SER A 142 -26.62 -8.59 -7.14
CA SER A 142 -27.92 -8.83 -7.77
C SER A 142 -27.98 -8.30 -9.21
N LEU A 143 -27.44 -7.10 -9.45
CA LEU A 143 -27.34 -6.53 -10.80
C LEU A 143 -26.44 -7.36 -11.71
N ALA A 144 -25.29 -7.80 -11.22
CA ALA A 144 -24.38 -8.64 -11.99
C ALA A 144 -25.04 -9.96 -12.39
N MET A 145 -25.76 -10.60 -11.47
CA MET A 145 -26.46 -11.85 -11.73
C MET A 145 -27.60 -11.66 -12.73
N THR A 146 -28.40 -10.62 -12.55
CA THR A 146 -29.46 -10.26 -13.51
C THR A 146 -28.89 -10.02 -14.90
N HIS A 147 -27.76 -9.31 -14.99
CA HIS A 147 -27.10 -9.04 -16.27
C HIS A 147 -26.56 -10.31 -16.93
N ALA A 148 -25.87 -11.16 -16.16
CA ALA A 148 -25.33 -12.42 -16.67
C ALA A 148 -26.44 -13.40 -17.08
N ALA A 149 -27.51 -13.52 -16.30
CA ALA A 149 -28.67 -14.34 -16.66
C ALA A 149 -29.29 -13.86 -17.98
N ALA A 150 -29.53 -12.55 -18.11
CA ALA A 150 -30.18 -11.97 -19.29
C ALA A 150 -29.32 -12.02 -20.57
N ASN A 151 -27.99 -11.94 -20.46
CA ASN A 151 -27.10 -11.80 -21.63
C ASN A 151 -26.36 -13.09 -21.96
N TRP A 152 -26.06 -13.94 -20.97
CA TRP A 152 -25.21 -15.12 -21.14
C TRP A 152 -25.95 -16.44 -20.94
N HIS A 153 -27.24 -16.38 -20.61
CA HIS A 153 -28.09 -17.56 -20.43
C HIS A 153 -27.51 -18.54 -19.39
N MET A 154 -26.76 -18.00 -18.41
CA MET A 154 -26.24 -18.76 -17.29
C MET A 154 -27.26 -18.68 -16.14
N PRO A 155 -27.73 -19.82 -15.58
CA PRO A 155 -28.69 -19.83 -14.49
C PRO A 155 -27.99 -19.53 -13.15
N LEU A 156 -27.37 -18.36 -13.04
CA LEU A 156 -26.65 -17.94 -11.83
C LEU A 156 -27.63 -17.70 -10.66
N ASP A 157 -28.88 -17.37 -10.96
CA ASP A 157 -29.99 -17.27 -10.01
C ASP A 157 -30.32 -18.60 -9.30
N MET A 158 -29.89 -19.74 -9.84
CA MET A 158 -30.06 -21.06 -9.23
C MET A 158 -28.93 -21.43 -8.24
N LEU A 159 -27.87 -20.62 -8.16
CA LEU A 159 -26.75 -20.88 -7.25
C LEU A 159 -27.06 -20.34 -5.85
N PRO A 160 -26.69 -21.05 -4.78
CA PRO A 160 -26.67 -20.49 -3.43
C PRO A 160 -25.85 -19.20 -3.36
N ASN A 161 -26.28 -18.27 -2.50
CA ASN A 161 -25.63 -16.96 -2.33
C ASN A 161 -24.13 -17.07 -2.03
N GLU A 162 -23.69 -18.12 -1.34
CA GLU A 162 -22.29 -18.36 -1.02
C GLU A 162 -21.46 -18.61 -2.28
N LEU A 163 -21.97 -19.41 -3.22
CA LEU A 163 -21.30 -19.66 -4.50
C LEU A 163 -21.31 -18.42 -5.38
N LEU A 164 -22.38 -17.65 -5.34
CA LEU A 164 -22.45 -16.36 -6.03
C LEU A 164 -21.38 -15.41 -5.51
N LEU A 165 -21.26 -15.23 -4.19
CA LEU A 165 -20.23 -14.40 -3.58
C LEU A 165 -18.81 -14.87 -3.95
N LEU A 166 -18.57 -16.18 -3.96
CA LEU A 166 -17.28 -16.74 -4.39
C LEU A 166 -16.98 -16.44 -5.86
N VAL A 167 -17.96 -16.59 -6.76
CA VAL A 167 -17.81 -16.23 -8.18
C VAL A 167 -17.55 -14.74 -8.32
N CYS A 168 -18.26 -13.90 -7.57
CA CYS A 168 -18.05 -12.45 -7.54
C CYS A 168 -16.62 -12.10 -7.10
N GLU A 169 -16.15 -12.72 -6.03
CA GLU A 169 -14.81 -12.49 -5.50
C GLU A 169 -13.71 -12.91 -6.48
N ASN A 170 -13.87 -14.07 -7.13
CA ASN A 170 -12.90 -14.55 -8.12
C ASN A 170 -12.85 -13.68 -9.39
N LEU A 171 -14.00 -13.13 -9.79
CA LEU A 171 -14.12 -12.34 -10.99
C LEU A 171 -13.92 -10.83 -10.74
N ARG A 172 -13.71 -10.38 -9.50
CA ARG A 172 -13.62 -8.95 -9.08
C ARG A 172 -12.69 -8.06 -9.91
N HIS A 173 -11.71 -8.65 -10.60
CA HIS A 173 -10.74 -7.96 -11.45
C HIS A 173 -11.00 -8.15 -12.96
N GLY A 174 -11.99 -8.97 -13.31
CA GLY A 174 -12.38 -9.24 -14.69
C GLY A 174 -13.15 -8.08 -15.31
N VAL A 175 -13.06 -8.02 -16.65
CA VAL A 175 -13.78 -7.05 -17.49
C VAL A 175 -15.30 -7.11 -17.27
N PHE A 176 -15.84 -8.29 -16.93
CA PHE A 176 -17.25 -8.45 -16.59
C PHE A 176 -17.68 -7.57 -15.42
N TRP A 177 -16.99 -7.65 -14.28
CA TRP A 177 -17.36 -6.85 -13.10
C TRP A 177 -17.15 -5.38 -13.33
N ARG A 178 -16.09 -5.03 -14.04
CA ARG A 178 -15.85 -3.65 -14.47
C ARG A 178 -17.04 -3.11 -15.27
N HIS A 179 -17.59 -3.90 -16.18
CA HIS A 179 -18.77 -3.55 -16.96
C HIS A 179 -20.01 -3.35 -16.08
N ILE A 180 -20.30 -4.28 -15.17
CA ILE A 180 -21.46 -4.18 -14.27
C ILE A 180 -21.37 -2.95 -13.38
N LEU A 181 -20.23 -2.74 -12.73
CA LEU A 181 -20.04 -1.64 -11.78
C LEU A 181 -20.11 -0.28 -12.51
N ALA A 182 -19.54 -0.19 -13.71
CA ALA A 182 -19.67 1.01 -14.53
C ALA A 182 -21.13 1.29 -14.91
N LYS A 183 -21.89 0.27 -15.33
CA LYS A 183 -23.32 0.40 -15.66
C LYS A 183 -24.14 0.88 -14.46
N GLU A 184 -23.88 0.32 -13.27
CA GLU A 184 -24.60 0.71 -12.07
C GLU A 184 -24.32 2.17 -11.70
N PHE A 185 -23.06 2.58 -11.78
CA PHE A 185 -22.68 3.98 -11.57
C PHE A 185 -23.40 4.91 -12.56
N ILE A 186 -23.45 4.55 -13.84
CA ILE A 186 -24.13 5.36 -14.87
C ILE A 186 -25.65 5.38 -14.63
N ARG A 187 -26.26 4.28 -14.22
CA ARG A 187 -27.68 4.23 -13.85
C ARG A 187 -27.98 5.21 -12.71
N LYS A 188 -27.17 5.21 -11.64
CA LYS A 188 -27.29 6.17 -10.53
C LYS A 188 -27.08 7.61 -11.02
N LEU A 189 -26.09 7.84 -11.88
CA LEU A 189 -25.84 9.15 -12.49
C LEU A 189 -27.05 9.68 -13.28
N VAL A 190 -27.67 8.84 -14.11
CA VAL A 190 -28.85 9.21 -14.90
C VAL A 190 -30.03 9.54 -13.98
N ALA A 191 -30.24 8.75 -12.92
CA ALA A 191 -31.30 9.00 -11.94
C ALA A 191 -31.11 10.32 -11.17
N GLU A 192 -29.87 10.66 -10.83
CA GLU A 192 -29.54 11.89 -10.09
C GLU A 192 -29.24 13.11 -10.98
N ALA A 193 -29.28 12.98 -12.31
CA ALA A 193 -28.88 14.05 -13.23
C ALA A 193 -29.70 15.35 -13.08
N ASN A 194 -30.92 15.24 -12.53
CA ASN A 194 -31.83 16.35 -12.29
C ASN A 194 -31.77 16.91 -10.85
N ASN A 195 -31.02 16.28 -9.95
CA ASN A 195 -30.88 16.78 -8.59
C ASN A 195 -29.82 17.88 -8.54
N ILE A 196 -30.22 19.05 -8.04
CA ILE A 196 -29.30 20.15 -7.76
C ILE A 196 -28.48 19.76 -6.53
N ASP A 197 -27.16 19.81 -6.65
CA ASP A 197 -26.27 19.53 -5.52
C ASP A 197 -26.51 20.58 -4.42
N SER A 198 -26.85 20.14 -3.21
CA SER A 198 -26.85 21.05 -2.06
C SER A 198 -25.39 21.33 -1.68
N VAL A 199 -25.04 22.62 -1.64
CA VAL A 199 -23.79 23.06 -1.02
C VAL A 199 -24.10 23.48 0.40
N GLU A 200 -23.55 22.74 1.36
CA GLU A 200 -23.70 23.01 2.78
C GLU A 200 -22.41 23.60 3.35
N ARG A 201 -22.52 24.30 4.48
CA ARG A 201 -21.36 24.81 5.21
C ARG A 201 -21.16 24.00 6.48
N LEU A 202 -20.01 23.33 6.56
CA LEU A 202 -19.52 22.65 7.75
C LEU A 202 -18.49 23.55 8.42
N GLY A 203 -18.96 24.43 9.31
CA GLY A 203 -18.14 25.50 9.89
C GLY A 203 -17.62 26.46 8.82
N GLN A 204 -16.30 26.51 8.63
CA GLN A 204 -15.65 27.35 7.61
C GLN A 204 -15.46 26.64 6.26
N ILE A 205 -15.83 25.36 6.17
CA ILE A 205 -15.62 24.53 4.98
C ILE A 205 -16.94 24.39 4.20
N SER A 206 -16.89 24.61 2.90
CA SER A 206 -18.02 24.27 2.03
C SER A 206 -17.97 22.79 1.68
N ALA A 207 -19.12 22.13 1.65
CA ALA A 207 -19.27 20.73 1.30
C ALA A 207 -20.39 20.54 0.27
N SER A 208 -20.25 19.56 -0.62
CA SER A 208 -21.33 19.11 -1.52
C SER A 208 -21.54 17.61 -1.36
N PHE A 209 -22.78 17.15 -1.41
CA PHE A 209 -23.12 15.74 -1.27
C PHE A 209 -23.70 15.18 -2.56
N LYS A 210 -23.23 14.00 -2.99
CA LYS A 210 -23.74 13.29 -4.18
C LYS A 210 -23.52 11.79 -4.03
N PHE A 211 -24.50 10.96 -4.41
CA PHE A 211 -24.46 9.49 -4.20
C PHE A 211 -24.14 9.06 -2.76
N GLY A 212 -24.62 9.82 -1.75
CA GLY A 212 -24.28 9.57 -0.35
C GLY A 212 -22.82 9.88 0.04
N LEU A 213 -22.05 10.50 -0.85
CA LEU A 213 -20.65 10.88 -0.62
C LEU A 213 -20.52 12.40 -0.46
N GLY A 214 -19.75 12.83 0.53
CA GLY A 214 -19.44 14.24 0.78
C GLY A 214 -18.09 14.65 0.21
N ARG A 215 -18.05 15.77 -0.50
CA ARG A 215 -16.81 16.43 -0.95
C ARG A 215 -16.67 17.80 -0.29
N LEU A 216 -15.52 18.01 0.33
CA LEU A 216 -15.07 19.24 1.00
C LEU A 216 -14.28 20.14 0.04
N TYR A 217 -14.56 21.43 0.12
CA TYR A 217 -13.87 22.50 -0.61
C TYR A 217 -13.00 23.29 0.35
N LEU A 218 -11.73 22.92 0.39
CA LEU A 218 -10.74 23.53 1.27
C LEU A 218 -10.31 24.90 0.75
N GLN A 219 -10.27 25.88 1.65
CA GLN A 219 -9.78 27.22 1.36
C GLN A 219 -8.25 27.23 1.33
N LYS A 220 -7.67 28.14 0.54
CA LYS A 220 -6.22 28.31 0.45
C LYS A 220 -5.66 28.72 1.83
N GLY A 221 -4.64 28.00 2.32
CA GLY A 221 -4.03 28.24 3.63
C GLY A 221 -4.59 27.39 4.77
N MET A 222 -5.62 26.57 4.54
CA MET A 222 -6.05 25.58 5.53
C MET A 222 -4.99 24.50 5.74
N ARG A 223 -4.86 24.04 6.99
CA ARG A 223 -4.01 22.89 7.34
C ARG A 223 -4.44 21.65 6.54
N SER A 224 -3.48 20.75 6.25
CA SER A 224 -3.76 19.50 5.55
C SER A 224 -4.74 18.65 6.36
N LEU A 225 -5.91 18.35 5.78
CA LEU A 225 -6.85 17.41 6.39
C LEU A 225 -6.33 15.98 6.33
N ARG A 226 -6.71 15.18 7.33
CA ARG A 226 -6.56 13.72 7.35
C ARG A 226 -7.91 13.08 7.67
N SER A 227 -8.21 11.96 7.02
CA SER A 227 -9.35 11.10 7.34
C SER A 227 -8.88 9.88 8.10
N TRP A 228 -9.72 9.38 9.01
CA TRP A 228 -9.48 8.16 9.78
C TRP A 228 -10.52 7.10 9.43
N ASP A 229 -10.18 5.83 9.65
CA ASP A 229 -11.12 4.70 9.58
C ASP A 229 -11.97 4.57 10.85
N THR A 230 -11.49 5.08 11.98
CA THR A 230 -12.23 5.17 13.25
C THR A 230 -12.86 6.57 13.44
N PRO A 231 -14.11 6.65 13.92
CA PRO A 231 -14.77 7.93 14.25
C PRO A 231 -14.13 8.65 15.45
N GLY A 232 -13.35 7.94 16.27
CA GLY A 232 -12.58 8.50 17.39
C GLY A 232 -11.09 8.17 17.21
N PRO A 233 -10.31 9.00 16.49
CA PRO A 233 -8.90 8.76 16.29
C PRO A 233 -8.16 8.70 17.64
N PRO A 234 -7.17 7.81 17.82
CA PRO A 234 -6.47 7.62 19.09
C PRO A 234 -5.46 8.74 19.39
N VAL A 235 -5.58 9.89 18.73
CA VAL A 235 -4.68 11.04 18.86
C VAL A 235 -5.47 12.34 19.04
N LEU A 236 -4.87 13.27 19.76
CA LEU A 236 -5.40 14.63 19.87
C LEU A 236 -5.32 15.36 18.52
N PRO A 237 -6.20 16.34 18.26
CA PRO A 237 -6.20 17.08 16.99
C PRO A 237 -4.87 17.76 16.61
N ASP A 238 -4.06 18.15 17.59
CA ASP A 238 -2.76 18.81 17.40
C ASP A 238 -1.56 17.85 17.51
N HIS A 239 -1.80 16.52 17.53
CA HIS A 239 -0.73 15.53 17.59
C HIS A 239 0.19 15.63 16.38
N GLN A 240 1.50 15.72 16.64
CA GLN A 240 2.54 15.71 15.62
C GLN A 240 3.00 14.26 15.42
N PHE A 241 3.01 13.82 14.16
CA PHE A 241 3.43 12.46 13.82
C PHE A 241 4.94 12.43 13.64
N SER A 242 5.64 11.69 14.50
CA SER A 242 7.07 11.38 14.35
C SER A 242 7.28 10.05 13.60
N PRO A 243 8.36 9.92 12.81
CA PRO A 243 9.30 10.97 12.41
C PRO A 243 8.72 11.89 11.33
N GLU A 244 9.23 13.13 11.25
CA GLU A 244 8.90 14.12 10.19
C GLU A 244 9.14 13.58 8.76
N LEU A 245 9.97 12.55 8.63
CA LEU A 245 10.38 11.89 7.39
C LEU A 245 9.30 10.99 6.74
N GLN A 246 8.12 10.87 7.37
CA GLN A 246 7.04 10.05 6.83
C GLN A 246 6.24 10.78 5.75
N PRO A 247 5.83 10.11 4.65
CA PRO A 247 4.98 10.73 3.66
C PRO A 247 3.62 11.05 4.29
N ILE A 248 3.22 12.33 4.30
CA ILE A 248 1.86 12.75 4.74
C ILE A 248 0.81 11.87 4.07
N CYS A 249 0.21 10.96 4.84
CA CYS A 249 -0.86 10.11 4.36
C CYS A 249 -2.20 10.79 4.66
N PRO A 250 -3.01 11.09 3.63
CA PRO A 250 -4.27 11.77 3.85
C PRO A 250 -5.32 10.83 4.47
N ARG A 251 -5.12 9.51 4.41
CA ARG A 251 -6.00 8.51 5.01
C ARG A 251 -5.22 7.61 5.96
N LEU A 252 -5.54 7.71 7.24
CA LEU A 252 -4.96 6.93 8.31
C LEU A 252 -5.91 5.82 8.73
N GLY A 253 -5.31 4.74 9.21
CA GLY A 253 -5.99 3.63 9.84
C GLY A 253 -5.31 3.19 11.12
N THR A 254 -6.03 2.46 11.94
CA THR A 254 -5.53 1.95 13.23
C THR A 254 -5.53 0.43 13.24
N ILE A 255 -4.42 -0.16 13.69
CA ILE A 255 -4.30 -1.59 13.94
C ILE A 255 -4.18 -1.80 15.44
N GLU A 256 -5.15 -2.50 16.02
CA GLU A 256 -5.08 -2.98 17.39
C GLU A 256 -4.27 -4.28 17.43
N THR A 257 -3.07 -4.20 18.00
CA THR A 257 -2.08 -5.29 17.98
C THR A 257 -2.54 -6.47 18.84
N GLN A 258 -3.29 -6.22 19.91
CA GLN A 258 -3.84 -7.23 20.82
C GLN A 258 -4.96 -8.06 20.19
N ASN A 259 -5.74 -7.46 19.28
CA ASN A 259 -6.84 -8.14 18.57
C ASN A 259 -6.38 -8.80 17.27
N SER A 260 -5.10 -8.65 16.93
CA SER A 260 -4.46 -9.26 15.76
C SER A 260 -3.64 -10.46 16.21
N PHE A 261 -3.65 -11.56 15.44
CA PHE A 261 -2.73 -12.68 15.67
C PHE A 261 -1.40 -12.53 14.94
N GLY A 262 -1.32 -11.58 14.01
CA GLY A 262 -0.09 -11.15 13.38
C GLY A 262 -0.33 -9.97 12.44
N ILE A 263 0.75 -9.39 11.94
CA ILE A 263 0.72 -8.26 11.02
C ILE A 263 1.65 -8.59 9.85
N THR A 264 1.14 -8.49 8.62
CA THR A 264 1.97 -8.57 7.41
C THR A 264 2.35 -7.18 6.93
N PHE A 265 3.64 -6.97 6.74
CA PHE A 265 4.22 -5.78 6.13
C PHE A 265 4.65 -6.10 4.71
N PHE A 266 4.21 -5.27 3.77
CA PHE A 266 4.61 -5.32 2.37
C PHE A 266 5.74 -4.33 2.15
N ILE A 267 6.98 -4.79 1.95
CA ILE A 267 8.14 -3.90 1.81
C ILE A 267 8.67 -3.95 0.37
N SER A 268 8.90 -2.79 -0.23
CA SER A 268 9.41 -2.65 -1.59
C SER A 268 10.39 -1.49 -1.63
N SER A 269 11.58 -1.72 -2.17
CA SER A 269 12.62 -0.69 -2.35
C SER A 269 12.94 0.07 -1.05
N GLY A 270 13.01 -0.63 0.08
CA GLY A 270 13.31 -0.03 1.38
C GLY A 270 12.14 0.66 2.09
N SER A 271 10.96 0.74 1.45
CA SER A 271 9.78 1.38 2.06
C SER A 271 8.61 0.43 2.25
N ILE A 272 7.86 0.64 3.33
CA ILE A 272 6.60 -0.08 3.56
C ILE A 272 5.56 0.43 2.54
N ALA A 273 4.99 -0.50 1.78
CA ALA A 273 4.06 -0.25 0.70
C ALA A 273 2.60 -0.46 1.11
N ALA A 274 2.36 -1.38 2.05
CA ALA A 274 1.08 -1.64 2.68
C ALA A 274 1.28 -2.44 3.99
N ILE A 275 0.26 -2.43 4.83
CA ILE A 275 0.19 -3.23 6.06
C ILE A 275 -1.15 -3.95 6.08
N HIS A 276 -1.16 -5.17 6.59
CA HIS A 276 -2.37 -5.95 6.84
C HIS A 276 -2.34 -6.55 8.25
N ALA A 277 -3.33 -6.20 9.07
CA ALA A 277 -3.56 -6.84 10.35
C ALA A 277 -4.35 -8.15 10.16
N HIS A 278 -3.83 -9.24 10.70
CA HIS A 278 -4.49 -10.54 10.64
C HIS A 278 -5.39 -10.71 11.87
N THR A 279 -6.69 -10.67 11.64
CA THR A 279 -7.73 -10.94 12.64
C THR A 279 -8.52 -12.18 12.25
N THR A 280 -9.40 -12.66 13.13
CA THR A 280 -10.31 -13.77 12.80
C THR A 280 -11.21 -13.47 11.62
N GLN A 281 -11.57 -12.19 11.41
CA GLN A 281 -12.39 -11.72 10.29
C GLN A 281 -11.58 -11.48 9.01
N ALA A 282 -10.30 -11.14 9.13
CA ALA A 282 -9.42 -10.84 7.99
C ALA A 282 -8.10 -11.65 8.07
N PRO A 283 -8.16 -12.99 7.97
CA PRO A 283 -7.00 -13.84 8.22
C PRO A 283 -5.95 -13.80 7.10
N SER A 284 -6.28 -13.26 5.92
CA SER A 284 -5.40 -13.25 4.74
C SER A 284 -5.06 -11.84 4.28
N ALA A 285 -3.76 -11.58 4.06
CA ALA A 285 -3.25 -10.33 3.51
C ALA A 285 -3.36 -10.25 1.97
N TYR A 286 -3.90 -11.28 1.32
CA TYR A 286 -3.94 -11.37 -0.15
C TYR A 286 -4.72 -10.23 -0.80
N SER A 287 -5.85 -9.83 -0.20
CA SER A 287 -6.61 -8.68 -0.71
C SER A 287 -5.79 -7.38 -0.62
N CYS A 288 -4.94 -7.24 0.41
CA CYS A 288 -4.04 -6.10 0.59
C CYS A 288 -2.96 -6.08 -0.49
N PHE A 289 -2.33 -7.24 -0.75
CA PHE A 289 -1.39 -7.42 -1.86
C PHE A 289 -2.01 -7.05 -3.21
N GLN A 290 -3.24 -7.49 -3.49
CA GLN A 290 -3.94 -7.20 -4.74
C GLN A 290 -4.18 -5.69 -4.96
N ARG A 291 -4.16 -4.85 -3.92
CA ARG A 291 -4.31 -3.39 -4.03
C ARG A 291 -3.01 -2.65 -4.32
N LEU A 292 -1.84 -3.30 -4.16
CA LEU A 292 -0.55 -2.71 -4.49
C LEU A 292 -0.48 -2.35 -5.98
N ASN A 293 0.34 -1.35 -6.34
CA ASN A 293 0.56 -1.06 -7.75
C ASN A 293 1.28 -2.26 -8.42
N PRO A 294 1.11 -2.50 -9.73
CA PRO A 294 1.68 -3.69 -10.38
C PRO A 294 3.21 -3.80 -10.30
N VAL A 295 3.93 -2.68 -10.29
CA VAL A 295 5.39 -2.68 -10.12
C VAL A 295 5.80 -3.16 -8.73
N LYS A 296 5.16 -2.63 -7.69
CA LYS A 296 5.38 -3.05 -6.31
C LYS A 296 4.98 -4.52 -6.13
N LYS A 297 3.85 -4.97 -6.70
CA LYS A 297 3.46 -6.39 -6.65
C LYS A 297 4.54 -7.35 -7.13
N LYS A 298 5.29 -6.95 -8.18
CA LYS A 298 6.38 -7.76 -8.72
C LYS A 298 7.57 -7.87 -7.78
N TRP A 299 7.84 -6.82 -6.99
CA TRP A 299 9.07 -6.65 -6.23
C TRP A 299 8.84 -6.45 -4.73
N VAL A 300 7.72 -6.91 -4.20
CA VAL A 300 7.36 -6.73 -2.78
C VAL A 300 7.74 -7.96 -1.97
N ALA A 301 8.46 -7.75 -0.88
CA ALA A 301 8.68 -8.74 0.15
C ALA A 301 7.52 -8.71 1.15
N TRP A 302 7.06 -9.90 1.57
CA TRP A 302 6.03 -10.04 2.59
C TRP A 302 6.71 -10.46 3.88
N ILE A 303 6.59 -9.65 4.94
CA ILE A 303 7.14 -9.98 6.25
C ILE A 303 5.98 -10.10 7.23
N PHE A 304 5.72 -11.32 7.68
CA PHE A 304 4.72 -11.61 8.71
C PHE A 304 5.36 -11.55 10.09
N VAL A 305 4.83 -10.67 10.95
CA VAL A 305 5.23 -10.57 12.36
C VAL A 305 4.10 -11.14 13.22
N PRO A 306 4.32 -12.26 13.94
CA PRO A 306 3.33 -12.77 14.88
C PRO A 306 3.20 -11.84 16.08
N THR A 307 1.99 -11.43 16.42
CA THR A 307 1.70 -10.52 17.55
C THR A 307 1.17 -11.26 18.77
N ARG A 308 0.91 -12.57 18.67
CA ARG A 308 0.56 -13.44 19.80
C ARG A 308 1.74 -13.50 20.78
N GLY A 309 1.63 -12.76 21.88
CA GLY A 309 2.70 -12.56 22.85
C GLY A 309 2.82 -11.11 23.30
N GLY A 310 2.31 -10.17 22.49
CA GLY A 310 2.36 -8.74 22.76
C GLY A 310 3.60 -8.09 22.16
N ILE A 311 3.40 -6.83 21.74
CA ILE A 311 4.47 -5.88 21.41
C ILE A 311 4.64 -5.03 22.67
N GLU A 312 5.89 -4.82 23.11
CA GLU A 312 6.21 -4.01 24.28
C GLU A 312 6.38 -2.54 23.91
N LYS A 313 7.04 -2.28 22.76
CA LYS A 313 7.27 -0.92 22.25
C LYS A 313 7.56 -0.96 20.75
N PHE A 314 7.24 0.15 20.11
CA PHE A 314 7.62 0.43 18.74
C PHE A 314 8.78 1.42 18.71
N GLY A 315 9.55 1.38 17.63
CA GLY A 315 10.59 2.37 17.39
C GLY A 315 10.90 2.54 15.92
N PHE A 316 11.82 3.44 15.63
CA PHE A 316 12.35 3.67 14.29
C PHE A 316 13.85 3.75 14.31
N ARG A 317 14.46 3.25 13.24
CA ARG A 317 15.87 3.45 12.94
C ARG A 317 16.02 4.35 11.72
N SER A 318 16.60 5.52 11.92
CA SER A 318 16.99 6.43 10.84
C SER A 318 18.44 6.17 10.42
N PRO A 319 18.77 6.22 9.12
CA PRO A 319 20.16 6.13 8.68
C PRO A 319 20.91 7.42 9.05
N LEU A 320 22.18 7.29 9.43
CA LEU A 320 23.07 8.43 9.58
C LEU A 320 23.43 8.98 8.20
N LEU A 321 22.99 10.21 7.92
CA LEU A 321 23.25 10.87 6.65
C LEU A 321 24.43 11.84 6.77
N PRO A 322 25.29 11.93 5.73
CA PRO A 322 26.24 13.02 5.62
C PRO A 322 25.49 14.37 5.59
N PRO A 323 26.09 15.46 6.12
CA PRO A 323 25.48 16.78 6.09
C PRO A 323 25.02 17.19 4.68
N GLY A 324 23.76 17.63 4.56
CA GLY A 324 23.18 18.13 3.31
C GLY A 324 22.52 17.09 2.40
N VAL A 325 22.54 15.80 2.75
CA VAL A 325 21.81 14.75 2.04
C VAL A 325 20.40 14.62 2.62
N VAL A 326 19.37 14.73 1.77
CA VAL A 326 17.97 14.47 2.14
C VAL A 326 17.55 13.17 1.46
N LEU A 327 17.18 12.15 2.24
CA LEU A 327 16.67 10.90 1.68
C LEU A 327 15.24 11.07 1.13
N PRO A 328 14.85 10.27 0.12
CA PRO A 328 13.45 10.11 -0.22
C PRO A 328 12.64 9.63 1.00
N HIS A 329 11.33 9.89 0.98
CA HIS A 329 10.43 9.60 2.10
C HIS A 329 10.48 8.10 2.43
N PHE A 330 10.82 7.78 3.70
CA PHE A 330 11.05 6.42 4.23
C PHE A 330 12.34 5.73 3.74
N ALA A 331 13.47 6.07 4.38
CA ALA A 331 14.74 5.38 4.18
C ALA A 331 15.31 4.79 5.50
N GLY A 332 14.42 4.41 6.42
CA GLY A 332 14.75 3.83 7.72
C GLY A 332 14.07 2.47 7.95
N SER A 333 14.18 1.94 9.17
CA SER A 333 13.57 0.68 9.57
C SER A 333 12.56 0.89 10.70
N LEU A 334 11.45 0.16 10.66
CA LEU A 334 10.52 0.05 11.78
C LEU A 334 11.05 -0.99 12.77
N LEU A 335 11.08 -0.65 14.05
CA LEU A 335 11.55 -1.50 15.14
C LEU A 335 10.35 -1.94 15.98
N LEU A 336 10.31 -3.22 16.32
CA LEU A 336 9.32 -3.79 17.23
C LEU A 336 10.05 -4.54 18.33
N HIS A 337 9.81 -4.18 19.59
CA HIS A 337 10.25 -5.00 20.71
C HIS A 337 9.12 -5.96 21.07
N MET A 338 9.32 -7.25 20.83
CA MET A 338 8.34 -8.30 21.07
C MET A 338 8.61 -8.96 22.42
N ASN A 339 7.57 -9.20 23.23
CA ASN A 339 7.73 -9.83 24.56
C ASN A 339 8.40 -11.21 24.50
N ILE A 340 8.17 -11.97 23.43
CA ILE A 340 8.65 -13.36 23.28
C ILE A 340 9.87 -13.44 22.35
N SER A 341 9.83 -12.70 21.24
CA SER A 341 10.82 -12.82 20.17
C SER A 341 11.95 -11.80 20.26
N GLY A 342 11.90 -10.85 21.21
CA GLY A 342 12.83 -9.74 21.29
C GLY A 342 12.66 -8.75 20.15
N GLU A 343 13.74 -8.12 19.71
CA GLU A 343 13.69 -7.09 18.68
C GLU A 343 13.51 -7.65 17.26
N VAL A 344 12.50 -7.13 16.56
CA VAL A 344 12.23 -7.36 15.16
C VAL A 344 12.47 -6.07 14.39
N VAL A 345 13.29 -6.14 13.34
CA VAL A 345 13.62 -5.01 12.47
C VAL A 345 12.97 -5.21 11.11
N LEU A 346 12.18 -4.22 10.68
CA LEU A 346 11.48 -4.19 9.40
C LEU A 346 11.98 -3.03 8.55
N GLY A 347 12.92 -3.31 7.66
CA GLY A 347 13.52 -2.31 6.79
C GLY A 347 14.89 -2.74 6.27
N PRO A 348 15.54 -1.90 5.46
CA PRO A 348 16.86 -2.21 4.89
C PRO A 348 17.90 -2.47 5.99
N TYR A 349 18.89 -3.30 5.69
CA TYR A 349 20.03 -3.48 6.57
C TYR A 349 20.81 -2.16 6.72
N LEU A 350 21.05 -1.76 7.98
CA LEU A 350 21.84 -0.58 8.33
C LEU A 350 22.98 -1.00 9.25
N HIS A 351 24.19 -0.60 8.90
CA HIS A 351 25.36 -0.82 9.75
C HIS A 351 25.38 0.16 10.93
N TYR A 352 24.96 1.41 10.70
CA TYR A 352 24.81 2.45 11.71
C TYR A 352 23.47 3.17 11.52
N GLY A 353 22.93 3.71 12.60
CA GLY A 353 21.70 4.51 12.55
C GLY A 353 21.41 5.20 13.88
N MET A 354 20.30 5.91 13.93
CA MET A 354 19.75 6.50 15.14
C MET A 354 18.42 5.82 15.45
N ASP A 355 18.32 5.23 16.64
CA ASP A 355 17.11 4.57 17.12
C ASP A 355 16.31 5.52 18.00
N VAL A 356 15.00 5.59 17.74
CA VAL A 356 14.02 6.29 18.56
C VAL A 356 12.95 5.27 18.97
N TRP A 357 12.74 5.11 20.27
CA TRP A 357 11.74 4.20 20.84
C TRP A 357 10.58 5.00 21.43
N MET A 358 9.34 4.60 21.16
CA MET A 358 8.15 5.27 21.68
C MET A 358 7.82 4.77 23.09
N GLU A 359 7.41 5.67 24.00
CA GLU A 359 7.18 5.33 25.42
C GLU A 359 5.74 4.89 25.75
N ASP A 360 4.73 5.35 25.01
CA ASP A 360 3.37 5.45 25.58
C ASP A 360 2.29 4.49 25.06
N ASP A 361 2.39 3.93 23.84
CA ASP A 361 1.37 2.99 23.34
C ASP A 361 1.90 1.89 22.39
N PRO A 362 2.12 0.66 22.89
CA PRO A 362 2.47 -0.48 22.05
C PRO A 362 1.27 -1.26 21.51
N THR A 363 0.05 -0.83 21.84
CA THR A 363 -1.19 -1.54 21.55
C THR A 363 -1.85 -1.09 20.25
N THR A 364 -1.57 0.15 19.83
CA THR A 364 -2.12 0.75 18.61
C THR A 364 -1.03 1.14 17.62
N LEU A 365 -1.11 0.60 16.41
CA LEU A 365 -0.27 1.03 15.29
C LEU A 365 -1.10 1.86 14.31
N ILE A 366 -0.71 3.11 14.07
CA ILE A 366 -1.34 3.92 13.02
C ILE A 366 -0.62 3.63 11.70
N HIS A 367 -1.38 3.52 10.61
CA HIS A 367 -0.81 3.33 9.29
C HIS A 367 -1.55 4.12 8.21
N GLY A 368 -0.87 4.36 7.10
CA GLY A 368 -1.50 4.89 5.90
C GLY A 368 -2.30 3.80 5.19
N ILE A 369 -3.56 4.06 4.90
CA ILE A 369 -4.44 3.12 4.15
C ILE A 369 -4.15 3.19 2.63
N SER A 370 -3.32 4.12 2.16
CA SER A 370 -3.02 4.31 0.73
C SER A 370 -1.91 3.39 0.18
N ARG A 371 -1.75 3.34 -1.15
CA ARG A 371 -0.63 2.68 -1.89
C ARG A 371 0.80 3.10 -1.48
N MET A 372 0.91 4.03 -0.52
CA MET A 372 2.14 4.60 -0.02
C MET A 372 2.64 3.93 1.27
N GLY A 373 1.82 3.09 1.94
CA GLY A 373 2.26 2.26 3.07
C GLY A 373 2.97 2.97 4.22
N ALA A 374 2.62 4.23 4.51
CA ALA A 374 3.17 4.96 5.66
C ALA A 374 2.84 4.22 6.97
N VAL A 375 3.71 4.30 7.97
CA VAL A 375 3.53 3.61 9.25
C VAL A 375 3.90 4.55 10.37
N TYR A 376 2.95 4.88 11.23
CA TYR A 376 3.13 5.77 12.36
C TYR A 376 2.84 4.97 13.64
N PRO A 377 3.85 4.38 14.29
CA PRO A 377 3.73 4.00 15.69
C PRO A 377 3.12 5.13 16.49
N LEU A 378 2.16 4.78 17.35
CA LEU A 378 1.64 5.74 18.31
C LEU A 378 2.60 5.81 19.50
N GLY A 379 2.81 7.03 20.01
CA GLY A 379 3.57 7.28 21.21
C GLY A 379 4.45 8.52 21.08
N THR A 380 4.99 8.95 22.21
CA THR A 380 5.88 10.10 22.29
C THR A 380 7.33 9.60 22.24
N PRO A 381 8.19 10.19 21.40
CA PRO A 381 9.62 9.95 21.53
C PRO A 381 10.10 10.52 22.88
N PRO A 382 11.04 9.86 23.56
CA PRO A 382 11.65 10.38 24.78
C PRO A 382 12.31 11.73 24.48
N HIS A 383 12.23 12.69 25.41
CA HIS A 383 12.93 13.96 25.30
C HIS A 383 13.91 14.14 26.46
N ASN A 384 15.07 14.75 26.19
CA ASN A 384 16.04 15.09 27.22
C ASN A 384 15.57 16.31 28.05
N GLU A 385 16.34 16.68 29.07
CA GLU A 385 16.04 17.85 29.94
C GLU A 385 15.95 19.18 29.17
N GLU A 386 16.54 19.24 27.97
CA GLU A 386 16.55 20.40 27.07
C GLU A 386 15.35 20.39 26.09
N GLY A 387 14.54 19.34 26.10
CA GLY A 387 13.37 19.18 25.24
C GLY A 387 13.71 18.72 23.81
N GLU A 388 14.86 18.08 23.60
CA GLU A 388 15.24 17.45 22.32
C GLU A 388 14.92 15.96 22.33
N GLU A 389 14.48 15.40 21.19
CA GLU A 389 14.22 13.96 21.04
C GLU A 389 15.49 13.15 21.36
N VAL A 390 15.37 12.15 22.25
CA VAL A 390 16.46 11.27 22.64
C VAL A 390 16.63 10.19 21.57
N GLU A 391 17.64 10.39 20.74
CA GLU A 391 18.08 9.40 19.77
C GLU A 391 19.23 8.55 20.34
N VAL A 392 19.16 7.23 20.17
CA VAL A 392 20.21 6.31 20.58
C VAL A 392 21.03 5.88 19.38
N LEU A 393 22.35 6.10 19.43
CA LEU A 393 23.24 5.64 18.37
C LEU A 393 23.20 4.11 18.28
N TYR A 394 22.73 3.61 17.13
CA TYR A 394 22.78 2.20 16.80
C TYR A 394 24.05 1.90 16.00
N GLN A 395 24.79 0.90 16.47
CA GLN A 395 25.84 0.23 15.72
C GLN A 395 25.51 -1.25 15.63
N ASN A 396 25.48 -1.79 14.41
CA ASN A 396 25.23 -3.21 14.22
C ASN A 396 26.37 -4.01 14.86
N PRO A 397 26.08 -4.85 15.87
CA PRO A 397 27.12 -5.56 16.61
C PRO A 397 27.85 -6.61 15.77
N MET A 398 27.32 -6.97 14.60
CA MET A 398 27.83 -8.07 13.79
C MET A 398 28.80 -7.64 12.69
N SER A 399 28.91 -6.34 12.40
CA SER A 399 29.76 -5.79 11.32
C SER A 399 29.67 -6.58 10.00
N LEU A 400 28.45 -7.03 9.64
CA LEU A 400 28.24 -7.84 8.44
C LEU A 400 28.23 -6.96 7.20
N SER A 401 28.76 -7.51 6.11
CA SER A 401 28.62 -6.93 4.78
C SER A 401 27.40 -7.57 4.10
N PRO A 402 26.40 -6.79 3.67
CA PRO A 402 25.25 -7.34 2.97
C PRO A 402 25.71 -8.02 1.68
N PRO A 403 25.19 -9.22 1.36
CA PRO A 403 25.63 -9.99 0.19
C PRO A 403 25.16 -9.37 -1.14
N PHE A 404 24.21 -8.43 -1.11
CA PHE A 404 23.67 -7.71 -2.25
C PHE A 404 23.12 -6.34 -1.83
N GLU A 405 22.90 -5.46 -2.82
CA GLU A 405 22.38 -4.11 -2.59
C GLU A 405 20.94 -4.14 -2.05
N HIS A 406 20.60 -3.18 -1.18
CA HIS A 406 19.28 -3.08 -0.56
C HIS A 406 18.79 -4.33 0.18
N ALA A 407 19.72 -5.17 0.65
CA ALA A 407 19.37 -6.38 1.39
C ALA A 407 18.55 -6.07 2.64
N TYR A 408 17.44 -6.77 2.80
CA TYR A 408 16.80 -6.94 4.09
C TYR A 408 17.55 -8.02 4.86
N PHE A 409 17.60 -7.87 6.18
CA PHE A 409 18.33 -8.78 7.05
C PHE A 409 17.48 -9.14 8.24
N SER A 410 17.55 -10.40 8.63
CA SER A 410 17.20 -10.79 9.97
C SER A 410 18.01 -12.01 10.40
N HIS A 411 17.85 -12.36 11.66
CA HIS A 411 18.55 -13.48 12.25
C HIS A 411 17.72 -14.12 13.35
N ALA A 412 18.03 -15.37 13.63
CA ALA A 412 17.54 -16.08 14.80
C ALA A 412 18.72 -16.69 15.53
N GLN A 413 18.80 -16.48 16.84
CA GLN A 413 19.64 -17.32 17.68
C GLN A 413 19.04 -18.73 17.67
N LEU A 414 19.91 -19.71 17.48
CA LEU A 414 19.56 -21.11 17.35
C LEU A 414 19.54 -21.83 18.70
N ASP A 415 19.91 -21.13 19.77
CA ASP A 415 19.68 -21.59 21.15
C ASP A 415 18.18 -21.89 21.34
N ASP A 416 17.89 -23.08 21.86
CA ASP A 416 16.53 -23.58 22.09
C ASP A 416 15.63 -23.67 20.84
N VAL A 417 16.20 -23.76 19.63
CA VAL A 417 15.45 -24.02 18.39
C VAL A 417 15.19 -25.51 18.21
N ALA A 418 13.91 -25.88 18.09
CA ALA A 418 13.43 -27.24 17.89
C ALA A 418 13.47 -27.67 16.43
N SER A 419 13.16 -26.76 15.49
CA SER A 419 13.24 -27.02 14.05
C SER A 419 13.28 -25.72 13.25
N VAL A 420 13.88 -25.79 12.07
CA VAL A 420 13.88 -24.72 11.06
C VAL A 420 13.33 -25.30 9.77
N GLU A 421 12.23 -24.74 9.27
CA GLU A 421 11.69 -25.08 7.96
C GLU A 421 12.04 -23.99 6.96
N ILE A 422 12.63 -24.37 5.83
CA ILE A 422 12.96 -23.47 4.73
C ILE A 422 12.09 -23.85 3.53
N TYR A 423 11.38 -22.86 3.01
CA TYR A 423 10.51 -23.00 1.84
C TYR A 423 11.25 -22.43 0.63
N HIS A 424 11.51 -23.24 -0.39
CA HIS A 424 12.23 -22.83 -1.60
C HIS A 424 11.39 -22.97 -2.86
N ASP A 425 11.62 -22.05 -3.79
CA ASP A 425 11.21 -22.23 -5.18
C ASP A 425 12.25 -23.07 -5.93
N LYS A 426 11.89 -24.30 -6.33
CA LYS A 426 12.82 -25.19 -7.03
C LYS A 426 13.27 -24.65 -8.40
N ALA A 427 12.41 -23.90 -9.10
CA ALA A 427 12.72 -23.38 -10.44
C ALA A 427 13.62 -22.16 -10.38
N LEU A 428 13.37 -21.27 -9.41
CA LEU A 428 14.11 -20.01 -9.26
C LEU A 428 15.29 -20.11 -8.30
N ARG A 429 15.41 -21.21 -7.55
CA ARG A 429 16.43 -21.42 -6.48
C ARG A 429 16.45 -20.30 -5.43
N ILE A 430 15.29 -19.68 -5.18
CA ILE A 430 15.11 -18.65 -4.15
C ILE A 430 14.43 -19.23 -2.92
N CYS A 431 14.85 -18.80 -1.73
CA CYS A 431 14.09 -19.00 -0.51
C CYS A 431 12.83 -18.12 -0.54
N ARG A 432 11.67 -18.75 -0.40
CA ARG A 432 10.35 -18.10 -0.30
C ARG A 432 9.91 -17.88 1.13
N GLY A 433 10.52 -18.55 2.11
CA GLY A 433 10.19 -18.35 3.53
C GLY A 433 11.03 -19.23 4.45
N VAL A 434 11.17 -18.77 5.69
CA VAL A 434 11.83 -19.53 6.78
C VAL A 434 10.91 -19.51 8.00
N VAL A 435 10.66 -20.66 8.60
CA VAL A 435 9.90 -20.80 9.85
C VAL A 435 10.80 -21.44 10.89
N VAL A 436 11.14 -20.69 11.94
CA VAL A 436 11.93 -21.18 13.07
C VAL A 436 10.99 -21.50 14.22
N ARG A 437 11.00 -22.74 14.70
CA ARG A 437 10.24 -23.17 15.89
C ARG A 437 11.18 -23.34 17.06
N LYS A 438 10.86 -22.68 18.18
CA LYS A 438 11.57 -22.86 19.45
C LYS A 438 10.94 -23.95 20.30
N THR A 439 11.77 -24.67 21.04
CA THR A 439 11.34 -25.70 21.99
C THR A 439 10.65 -25.08 23.19
N LYS A 440 9.54 -25.66 23.65
CA LYS A 440 9.17 -25.57 25.08
C LYS A 440 9.50 -26.84 25.85
N TYR A 441 9.41 -28.03 25.24
CA TYR A 441 9.94 -29.33 25.72
C TYR A 441 9.92 -30.30 24.52
N LEU A 442 10.99 -31.07 24.27
CA LEU A 442 10.98 -32.14 23.25
C LEU A 442 10.63 -33.49 23.90
N ARG A 443 9.76 -34.26 23.25
CA ARG A 443 9.76 -35.73 23.40
C ARG A 443 10.76 -36.29 22.36
N PRO A 444 11.67 -37.20 22.75
CA PRO A 444 12.60 -37.83 21.81
C PRO A 444 11.85 -38.55 20.68
N GLY A 445 12.32 -38.41 19.43
CA GLY A 445 11.90 -39.24 18.30
C GLY A 445 10.88 -38.65 17.31
N THR A 446 10.77 -37.32 17.18
CA THR A 446 9.86 -36.72 16.18
C THR A 446 10.56 -36.57 14.83
N ARG A 447 10.31 -37.49 13.90
CA ARG A 447 10.79 -37.43 12.51
C ARG A 447 9.71 -36.79 11.63
N VAL A 448 10.07 -35.78 10.83
CA VAL A 448 9.17 -35.18 9.83
C VAL A 448 9.89 -35.24 8.49
N GLU A 449 9.39 -36.09 7.59
CA GLU A 449 9.86 -36.16 6.20
C GLU A 449 9.23 -35.02 5.37
N ARG A 450 10.04 -34.28 4.59
CA ARG A 450 9.70 -33.67 3.28
C ARG A 450 10.80 -32.73 2.78
N ASP A 451 11.00 -32.72 1.45
CA ASP A 451 11.79 -31.85 0.55
C ASP A 451 12.49 -30.58 1.11
N SER A 452 13.23 -30.69 2.21
CA SER A 452 14.03 -29.63 2.84
C SER A 452 15.43 -30.13 3.16
N VAL A 453 16.35 -29.21 3.42
CA VAL A 453 17.61 -29.56 4.08
C VAL A 453 17.25 -30.06 5.48
N ASP A 454 17.45 -31.34 5.73
CA ASP A 454 17.16 -31.95 7.02
C ASP A 454 18.24 -31.52 8.03
N ILE A 455 17.80 -30.87 9.11
CA ILE A 455 18.66 -30.47 10.22
C ILE A 455 18.20 -31.24 11.45
N GLU A 456 19.01 -32.19 11.91
CA GLU A 456 18.78 -32.93 13.16
C GLU A 456 19.58 -32.32 14.31
N CYS A 457 18.90 -31.98 15.41
CA CYS A 457 19.53 -31.44 16.61
C CYS A 457 19.69 -32.56 17.66
N SER A 458 20.92 -32.90 18.02
CA SER A 458 21.23 -33.81 19.12
C SER A 458 21.95 -33.07 20.24
N THR A 459 21.56 -33.34 21.50
CA THR A 459 22.30 -32.86 22.69
C THR A 459 23.58 -33.66 22.95
N ASN A 460 23.74 -34.82 22.29
CA ASN A 460 24.92 -35.67 22.43
C ASN A 460 25.91 -35.36 21.31
N ALA A 461 27.14 -35.01 21.71
CA ALA A 461 28.24 -34.75 20.78
C ALA A 461 28.67 -36.01 19.99
N GLU A 462 28.33 -37.20 20.50
CA GLU A 462 28.52 -38.48 19.81
C GLU A 462 27.16 -39.00 19.35
N HIS A 463 26.96 -39.07 18.03
CA HIS A 463 25.80 -39.68 17.40
C HIS A 463 26.18 -40.25 16.02
N ASP A 464 25.42 -41.24 15.58
CA ASP A 464 25.57 -41.83 14.26
C ASP A 464 24.70 -41.08 13.25
N HIS A 465 25.22 -40.86 12.04
CA HIS A 465 24.44 -40.26 10.96
C HIS A 465 23.63 -41.33 10.21
N PRO A 466 22.41 -41.00 9.74
CA PRO A 466 21.62 -41.93 8.92
C PRO A 466 22.26 -42.25 7.56
N GLU A 467 23.00 -41.29 6.96
CA GLU A 467 23.60 -41.38 5.63
C GLU A 467 24.99 -40.68 5.60
N ASP A 468 25.85 -41.03 4.63
CA ASP A 468 27.25 -40.59 4.55
C ASP A 468 27.45 -39.12 4.13
N ASP A 469 26.39 -38.45 3.65
CA ASP A 469 26.40 -37.04 3.22
C ASP A 469 26.12 -36.04 4.36
N TRP A 470 25.93 -36.55 5.58
CA TRP A 470 25.71 -35.75 6.78
C TRP A 470 27.02 -35.18 7.33
N ALA A 471 27.04 -33.85 7.54
CA ALA A 471 28.16 -33.14 8.15
C ALA A 471 27.80 -32.65 9.55
N CYS A 472 28.48 -33.15 10.57
CA CYS A 472 28.28 -32.70 11.95
C CYS A 472 29.04 -31.39 12.22
N CYS A 473 28.34 -30.38 12.73
CA CYS A 473 28.96 -29.17 13.25
C CYS A 473 28.39 -28.87 14.64
N LYS A 474 29.20 -28.27 15.52
CA LYS A 474 28.67 -27.71 16.77
C LYS A 474 27.60 -26.69 16.36
N PHE A 475 26.36 -26.91 16.81
CA PHE A 475 25.19 -26.22 16.27
C PHE A 475 25.51 -24.71 16.16
N PRO A 476 25.41 -24.12 14.95
CA PRO A 476 25.71 -22.71 14.77
C PRO A 476 24.87 -21.93 15.78
N SER A 477 25.45 -20.93 16.45
CA SER A 477 24.69 -20.17 17.46
C SER A 477 23.60 -19.34 16.78
N ARG A 478 23.77 -19.04 15.49
CA ARG A 478 22.91 -18.09 14.77
C ARG A 478 22.66 -18.49 13.33
N LEU A 479 21.39 -18.42 12.94
CA LEU A 479 20.90 -18.43 11.58
C LEU A 479 20.72 -16.99 11.10
N GLU A 480 21.29 -16.67 9.95
CA GLU A 480 21.19 -15.36 9.32
C GLU A 480 20.48 -15.49 7.98
N TRP A 481 19.56 -14.58 7.70
CA TRP A 481 18.86 -14.56 6.43
C TRP A 481 18.88 -13.16 5.81
N TRP A 482 19.34 -13.14 4.56
CA TRP A 482 19.40 -11.96 3.71
C TRP A 482 18.41 -12.15 2.57
N PHE A 483 17.66 -11.12 2.22
CA PHE A 483 16.67 -11.24 1.16
C PHE A 483 16.37 -9.91 0.48
N THR A 484 15.98 -9.98 -0.79
CA THR A 484 15.24 -8.95 -1.53
C THR A 484 13.97 -9.61 -2.09
N SER A 485 13.29 -8.93 -3.02
CA SER A 485 12.24 -9.58 -3.81
C SER A 485 12.76 -10.56 -4.86
N GLU A 486 14.04 -10.51 -5.20
CA GLU A 486 14.62 -11.25 -6.32
C GLU A 486 15.57 -12.36 -5.88
N GLU A 487 16.25 -12.18 -4.74
CA GLU A 487 17.30 -13.06 -4.27
C GLU A 487 17.23 -13.24 -2.75
N SER A 488 17.78 -14.35 -2.27
CA SER A 488 17.89 -14.64 -0.85
C SER A 488 19.14 -15.46 -0.58
N ARG A 489 19.71 -15.26 0.61
CA ARG A 489 20.88 -15.99 1.07
C ARG A 489 20.69 -16.33 2.55
N ILE A 490 20.84 -17.60 2.86
CA ILE A 490 20.86 -18.10 4.23
C ILE A 490 22.31 -18.38 4.58
N SER A 491 22.77 -17.87 5.72
CA SER A 491 24.10 -18.13 6.26
C SER A 491 24.01 -18.62 7.70
N PHE A 492 24.98 -19.44 8.09
CA PHE A 492 25.13 -19.93 9.44
C PHE A 492 26.43 -19.38 9.99
N THR A 493 26.37 -18.78 11.18
CA THR A 493 27.56 -18.27 11.88
C THR A 493 27.81 -19.15 13.10
N PRO A 494 28.95 -19.88 13.15
CA PRO A 494 29.34 -20.64 14.33
C PRO A 494 29.52 -19.71 15.54
N GLY A 495 29.06 -20.14 16.71
CA GLY A 495 29.31 -19.40 17.95
C GLY A 495 30.79 -19.23 18.21
N GLN A 496 31.21 -18.06 18.71
CA GLN A 496 32.60 -17.83 19.10
C GLN A 496 33.05 -18.92 20.09
N LYS A 497 34.25 -19.49 19.87
CA LYS A 497 34.91 -20.37 20.86
C LYS A 497 35.08 -19.58 22.16
N GLY A 498 34.28 -19.84 23.18
CA GLY A 498 34.41 -19.15 24.47
C GLY A 498 33.26 -19.26 25.47
N CYS A 499 32.07 -19.72 25.10
CA CYS A 499 31.06 -20.07 26.10
C CYS A 499 31.32 -21.50 26.61
N MET A 500 31.86 -21.59 27.82
CA MET A 500 32.00 -22.84 28.58
C MET A 500 30.65 -23.44 28.92
#